data_AF-A0A941X0Y1-F1
#
_entry.id   AF-A0A941X0Y1-F1
#
_cell.length_a   1.000
_cell.length_b   1.000
_cell.length_c   1.000
_cell.angle_alpha   90.00
_cell.angle_beta   90.00
_cell.angle_gamma   90.00
#
_symmetry.space_group_name_H-M   'P 1'
#
loop_
_entity.id
_entity.type
_entity.pdbx_description
1 polymer ?
#
loop_
_entity_poly.entity_id
_entity_poly.type
_entity_poly.pdbx_seq_one_letter_code
_entity_poly.pdbx_strand_id
1 'polypeptide(L)'
;MSIKEWIIKKLEKDVEATAGHINLEELNQEERNKCFIQFGEGDENLTSFLKTAYDHGASSIFCCSGHGSKSAYVMLKVTDDNIELLRKVGRVLSKSGVSTNFENNYSRGLIVSYRSMKSVSTNWLKLADRVMNTPELFDDSNPEIYYHEEIIDSYKPFGFDFKKKLLSYLRGTRKELPSR
;
A
#
# COMPACT_ATOMS: atom_id res chain seq x y z
N MET A 1 -9.55 -1.75 -33.47
CA MET A 1 -10.01 -1.45 -32.11
C MET A 1 -11.41 -0.87 -32.21
N SER A 2 -12.40 -1.53 -31.60
CA SER A 2 -13.80 -1.08 -31.64
C SER A 2 -14.03 0.14 -30.73
N ILE A 3 -15.11 0.88 -30.97
CA ILE A 3 -15.52 2.00 -30.09
C ILE A 3 -15.70 1.50 -28.65
N LYS A 4 -16.28 0.31 -28.47
CA LYS A 4 -16.45 -0.32 -27.15
C LYS A 4 -15.10 -0.58 -26.47
N GLU A 5 -14.13 -1.15 -27.17
CA GLU A 5 -12.78 -1.38 -26.64
C GLU A 5 -12.06 -0.08 -26.28
N TRP A 6 -12.23 0.97 -27.10
CA TRP A 6 -11.65 2.28 -26.82
C TRP A 6 -12.25 2.91 -25.55
N ILE A 7 -13.57 2.83 -25.37
CA ILE A 7 -14.25 3.32 -24.16
C ILE A 7 -13.79 2.55 -22.92
N ILE A 8 -13.71 1.21 -23.01
CA ILE A 8 -13.23 0.37 -21.92
C ILE A 8 -11.81 0.79 -21.52
N LYS A 9 -10.86 0.88 -22.46
CA LYS A 9 -9.48 1.30 -22.17
C LYS A 9 -9.39 2.67 -21.51
N LYS A 10 -10.24 3.61 -21.93
CA LYS A 10 -10.29 4.95 -21.34
C LYS A 10 -10.81 4.91 -19.90
N LEU A 11 -11.87 4.13 -19.65
CA LEU A 11 -12.43 3.96 -18.31
C LEU A 11 -11.47 3.22 -17.38
N GLU A 12 -10.79 2.17 -17.87
CA GLU A 12 -9.74 1.45 -17.13
C GLU A 12 -8.68 2.43 -16.62
N LYS A 13 -8.17 3.29 -17.50
CA LYS A 13 -7.21 4.33 -17.14
C LYS A 13 -7.76 5.35 -16.13
N ASP A 14 -9.05 5.65 -16.18
CA ASP A 14 -9.69 6.65 -15.33
C ASP A 14 -10.05 6.14 -13.94
N VAL A 15 -10.31 4.82 -13.78
CA VAL A 15 -10.86 4.27 -12.52
C VAL A 15 -10.09 3.12 -11.90
N GLU A 16 -9.19 2.46 -12.63
CA GLU A 16 -8.39 1.36 -12.09
C GLU A 16 -7.05 1.89 -11.60
N ALA A 17 -6.62 1.42 -10.44
CA ALA A 17 -5.27 1.70 -9.96
C ALA A 17 -4.27 0.98 -10.89
N THR A 18 -3.40 1.72 -11.56
CA THR A 18 -2.42 1.19 -12.53
C THR A 18 -1.18 0.55 -11.88
N ALA A 19 -1.13 0.43 -10.56
CA ALA A 19 -0.08 -0.29 -9.84
C ALA A 19 -0.67 -1.62 -9.37
N GLY A 20 -0.06 -2.73 -9.81
CA GLY A 20 -0.58 -4.09 -9.67
C GLY A 20 -0.91 -4.49 -8.23
N HIS A 21 -2.17 -4.34 -7.87
CA HIS A 21 -2.75 -5.05 -6.73
C HIS A 21 -2.82 -6.53 -7.11
N ILE A 22 -1.78 -7.30 -6.79
CA ILE A 22 -1.89 -8.75 -6.77
C ILE A 22 -2.70 -9.09 -5.52
N ASN A 23 -3.83 -9.78 -5.67
CA ASN A 23 -4.58 -10.27 -4.52
C ASN A 23 -3.84 -11.45 -3.90
N LEU A 24 -2.96 -11.17 -2.93
CA LEU A 24 -2.18 -12.19 -2.25
C LEU A 24 -3.07 -13.22 -1.54
N GLU A 25 -4.30 -12.88 -1.17
CA GLU A 25 -5.23 -13.76 -0.43
C GLU A 25 -5.71 -14.96 -1.27
N GLU A 26 -5.73 -14.83 -2.60
CA GLU A 26 -6.17 -15.89 -3.52
C GLU A 26 -5.03 -16.84 -3.93
N LEU A 27 -3.78 -16.50 -3.57
CA LEU A 27 -2.59 -17.26 -3.92
C LEU A 27 -2.27 -18.30 -2.85
N ASN A 28 -1.74 -19.45 -3.28
CA ASN A 28 -1.20 -20.42 -2.33
C ASN A 28 0.11 -19.91 -1.69
N GLN A 29 0.62 -20.60 -0.66
CA GLN A 29 1.81 -20.17 0.07
C GLN A 29 3.07 -20.08 -0.81
N GLU A 30 3.26 -21.01 -1.75
CA GLU A 30 4.40 -20.99 -2.67
C GLU A 30 4.33 -19.79 -3.63
N GLU A 31 3.15 -19.54 -4.20
CA GLU A 31 2.91 -18.41 -5.08
C GLU A 31 3.09 -17.07 -4.36
N ARG A 32 2.54 -16.92 -3.14
CA ARG A 32 2.75 -15.73 -2.30
C ARG A 32 4.24 -15.51 -2.04
N ASN A 33 4.99 -16.55 -1.69
CA ASN A 33 6.42 -16.45 -1.45
C ASN A 33 7.19 -15.97 -2.69
N LYS A 34 6.83 -16.44 -3.89
CA LYS A 34 7.39 -15.95 -5.15
C LYS A 34 7.07 -14.47 -5.36
N CYS A 35 5.83 -14.05 -5.10
CA CYS A 35 5.43 -12.64 -5.19
C CYS A 35 6.23 -11.75 -4.22
N PHE A 36 6.43 -12.16 -2.97
CA PHE A 36 7.23 -11.38 -2.02
C PHE A 36 8.67 -11.20 -2.46
N ILE A 37 9.30 -12.24 -2.99
CA ILE A 37 10.68 -12.16 -3.52
C ILE A 37 10.72 -11.22 -4.73
N GLN A 38 9.74 -11.31 -5.63
CA GLN A 38 9.63 -10.44 -6.79
C GLN A 38 9.44 -8.97 -6.39
N PHE A 39 8.54 -8.70 -5.46
CA PHE A 39 8.27 -7.35 -4.93
C PHE A 39 9.43 -6.79 -4.09
N GLY A 40 10.20 -7.67 -3.46
CA GLY A 40 11.42 -7.31 -2.76
C GLY A 40 12.54 -6.84 -3.69
N GLU A 41 12.44 -7.07 -5.01
CA GLU A 41 13.47 -6.70 -6.01
C GLU A 41 14.87 -7.27 -5.69
N GLY A 42 14.91 -8.38 -4.95
CA GLY A 42 16.16 -8.98 -4.44
C GLY A 42 16.70 -8.39 -3.13
N ASP A 43 16.03 -7.40 -2.52
CA ASP A 43 16.36 -6.91 -1.17
C ASP A 43 15.71 -7.78 -0.09
N GLU A 44 16.54 -8.37 0.76
CA GLU A 44 16.10 -9.29 1.81
C GLU A 44 15.29 -8.59 2.91
N ASN A 45 15.61 -7.33 3.24
CA ASN A 45 14.92 -6.59 4.29
C ASN A 45 13.48 -6.26 3.85
N LEU A 46 13.32 -5.84 2.60
CA LEU A 46 12.02 -5.59 2.01
C LEU A 46 11.23 -6.89 1.88
N THR A 47 11.83 -7.94 1.34
CA THR A 47 11.16 -9.25 1.21
C THR A 47 10.66 -9.76 2.57
N SER A 48 11.49 -9.68 3.62
CA SER A 48 11.13 -10.08 4.98
C SER A 48 9.99 -9.24 5.53
N PHE A 49 10.12 -7.91 5.45
CA PHE A 49 9.10 -7.00 5.97
C PHE A 49 7.75 -7.17 5.27
N LEU A 50 7.73 -7.40 3.95
CA LEU A 50 6.48 -7.63 3.21
C LEU A 50 5.75 -8.89 3.68
N LYS A 51 6.49 -9.96 4.02
CA LYS A 51 5.92 -11.19 4.60
C LYS A 51 5.34 -10.92 5.98
N THR A 52 6.13 -10.33 6.87
CA THR A 52 5.70 -10.00 8.24
C THR A 52 4.46 -9.08 8.22
N ALA A 53 4.45 -8.05 7.39
CA ALA A 53 3.31 -7.15 7.25
C ALA A 53 2.07 -7.91 6.78
N TYR A 54 2.20 -8.80 5.80
CA TYR A 54 1.10 -9.64 5.33
C TYR A 54 0.56 -10.56 6.43
N ASP A 55 1.44 -11.20 7.20
CA ASP A 55 1.05 -12.09 8.31
C ASP A 55 0.28 -11.33 9.42
N HIS A 56 0.50 -10.01 9.54
CA HIS A 56 -0.25 -9.10 10.41
C HIS A 56 -1.44 -8.40 9.70
N GLY A 57 -1.89 -8.92 8.56
CA GLY A 57 -3.06 -8.41 7.83
C GLY A 57 -2.83 -7.09 7.09
N ALA A 58 -1.58 -6.64 6.92
CA ALA A 58 -1.20 -5.39 6.26
C ALA A 58 -0.53 -5.65 4.91
N SER A 59 -1.31 -6.11 3.93
CA SER A 59 -0.81 -6.36 2.56
C SER A 59 -0.21 -5.10 1.91
N SER A 60 0.94 -5.26 1.26
CA SER A 60 1.56 -4.18 0.49
C SER A 60 0.78 -3.88 -0.79
N ILE A 61 0.55 -2.59 -1.03
CA ILE A 61 -0.08 -2.06 -2.23
C ILE A 61 0.99 -1.56 -3.21
N PHE A 62 2.09 -1.03 -2.68
CA PHE A 62 3.21 -0.56 -3.47
C PHE A 62 4.48 -0.59 -2.62
N CYS A 63 5.58 -1.08 -3.18
CA CYS A 63 6.88 -1.05 -2.53
C CYS A 63 7.99 -0.80 -3.54
N CYS A 64 9.12 -0.32 -3.04
CA CYS A 64 10.35 -0.17 -3.79
C CYS A 64 11.52 -0.32 -2.82
N SER A 65 12.50 -1.14 -3.17
CA SER A 65 13.73 -1.33 -2.39
C SER A 65 14.63 -0.08 -2.37
N GLY A 66 14.35 0.88 -3.26
CA GLY A 66 15.16 2.06 -3.48
C GLY A 66 16.12 1.85 -4.65
N HIS A 67 16.14 2.79 -5.60
CA HIS A 67 16.99 2.69 -6.80
C HIS A 67 17.93 3.90 -6.85
N GLY A 68 19.24 3.65 -6.67
CA GLY A 68 20.27 4.69 -6.72
C GLY A 68 20.13 5.73 -5.61
N SER A 69 19.69 6.94 -5.95
CA SER A 69 19.52 8.07 -5.02
C SER A 69 18.15 8.13 -4.35
N LYS A 70 17.22 7.22 -4.68
CA LYS A 70 15.87 7.19 -4.11
C LYS A 70 15.79 6.23 -2.93
N SER A 71 15.28 6.72 -1.79
CA SER A 71 15.03 5.89 -0.61
C SER A 71 13.95 4.85 -0.84
N ALA A 72 14.12 3.70 -0.17
CA ALA A 72 13.11 2.67 -0.05
C ALA A 72 11.77 3.23 0.45
N TYR A 73 10.69 2.64 -0.04
CA TYR A 73 9.32 3.07 0.20
C TYR A 73 8.41 1.87 0.30
N VAL A 74 7.49 1.87 1.26
CA VAL A 74 6.46 0.84 1.38
C VAL A 74 5.11 1.50 1.67
N MET A 75 4.07 1.06 0.98
CA MET A 75 2.68 1.44 1.17
C MET A 75 1.88 0.19 1.51
N LEU A 76 1.25 0.17 2.68
CA LEU A 76 0.48 -0.95 3.18
C LEU A 76 -1.01 -0.60 3.26
N LYS A 77 -1.86 -1.61 3.06
CA LYS A 77 -3.30 -1.52 3.34
C LYS A 77 -3.52 -1.44 4.84
N VAL A 78 -4.38 -0.53 5.24
CA VAL A 78 -4.80 -0.37 6.64
C VAL A 78 -6.21 -0.95 6.79
N THR A 79 -6.42 -1.66 7.88
CA THR A 79 -7.72 -2.17 8.35
C THR A 79 -7.91 -1.78 9.81
N ASP A 80 -9.13 -1.90 10.31
CA ASP A 80 -9.43 -1.64 11.73
C ASP A 80 -8.62 -2.56 12.65
N ASP A 81 -8.26 -3.76 12.20
CA ASP A 81 -7.51 -4.76 12.97
C ASP A 81 -6.01 -4.44 13.06
N ASN A 82 -5.43 -3.74 12.07
CA ASN A 82 -3.98 -3.54 11.97
C ASN A 82 -3.52 -2.08 12.23
N ILE A 83 -4.45 -1.13 12.27
CA ILE A 83 -4.12 0.31 12.29
C ILE A 83 -3.26 0.71 13.48
N GLU A 84 -3.54 0.19 14.68
CA GLU A 84 -2.76 0.55 15.88
C GLU A 84 -1.32 0.03 15.81
N LEU A 85 -1.13 -1.18 15.27
CA LEU A 85 0.21 -1.73 15.05
C LEU A 85 0.99 -0.87 14.05
N LEU A 86 0.33 -0.47 12.95
CA LEU A 86 0.94 0.38 11.92
C LEU A 86 1.26 1.78 12.45
N ARG A 87 0.37 2.38 13.26
CA ARG A 87 0.67 3.65 13.96
C ARG A 87 1.90 3.51 14.84
N LYS A 88 2.00 2.42 15.60
CA LYS A 88 3.17 2.15 16.44
C LYS A 88 4.46 2.00 15.63
N VAL A 89 4.43 1.24 14.54
CA VAL A 89 5.57 1.16 13.59
C VAL A 89 5.98 2.56 13.15
N GLY A 90 5.03 3.38 12.70
CA GLY A 90 5.31 4.75 12.28
C GLY A 90 5.92 5.64 13.37
N ARG A 91 5.36 5.59 14.58
CA ARG A 91 5.87 6.34 15.74
C ARG A 91 7.32 5.94 16.07
N VAL A 92 7.63 4.64 16.11
CA VAL A 92 8.99 4.15 16.37
C VAL A 92 9.95 4.54 15.24
N LEU A 93 9.56 4.34 13.98
CA LEU A 93 10.40 4.63 12.82
C LEU A 93 10.66 6.13 12.64
N SER A 94 9.77 7.00 13.13
CA SER A 94 9.96 8.46 13.08
C SER A 94 11.27 8.89 13.75
N LYS A 95 11.66 8.24 14.85
CA LYS A 95 12.92 8.46 15.59
C LYS A 95 14.17 8.13 14.76
N SER A 96 14.00 7.34 13.70
CA SER A 96 15.06 7.00 12.72
C SER A 96 14.97 7.84 11.44
N GLY A 97 14.11 8.85 11.39
CA GLY A 97 13.93 9.71 10.21
C GLY A 97 13.11 9.09 9.08
N VAL A 98 12.18 8.17 9.40
CA VAL A 98 11.25 7.60 8.43
C VAL A 98 9.92 8.35 8.52
N SER A 99 9.52 8.96 7.40
CA SER A 99 8.22 9.59 7.27
C SER A 99 7.11 8.56 7.25
N THR A 100 6.07 8.79 8.04
CA THR A 100 4.83 8.01 8.07
C THR A 100 3.66 8.89 7.68
N ASN A 101 2.88 8.48 6.68
CA ASN A 101 1.67 9.21 6.26
C ASN A 101 0.51 8.26 6.05
N PHE A 102 -0.64 8.58 6.64
CA PHE A 102 -1.90 7.88 6.42
C PHE A 102 -2.75 8.62 5.38
N GLU A 103 -3.33 7.88 4.45
CA GLU A 103 -4.18 8.43 3.38
C GLU A 103 -5.42 7.57 3.23
N ASN A 104 -6.59 8.20 3.14
CA ASN A 104 -7.81 7.52 2.72
C ASN A 104 -7.94 7.71 1.19
N ASN A 105 -7.46 6.72 0.45
CA ASN A 105 -7.39 6.82 -1.00
C ASN A 105 -8.71 6.35 -1.65
N TYR A 106 -9.32 7.18 -2.50
CA TYR A 106 -10.61 6.85 -3.14
C TYR A 106 -10.62 5.53 -3.95
N SER A 107 -9.46 5.08 -4.44
CA SER A 107 -9.32 3.85 -5.24
C SER A 107 -8.74 2.67 -4.47
N ARG A 108 -7.94 2.94 -3.42
CA ARG A 108 -7.17 1.91 -2.69
C ARG A 108 -7.65 1.69 -1.25
N GLY A 109 -8.56 2.53 -0.75
CA GLY A 109 -8.98 2.55 0.64
C GLY A 109 -7.96 3.22 1.56
N LEU A 110 -8.06 2.93 2.86
CA LEU A 110 -7.13 3.45 3.86
C LEU A 110 -5.76 2.77 3.71
N ILE A 111 -4.72 3.60 3.63
CA ILE A 111 -3.34 3.17 3.42
C ILE A 111 -2.40 3.92 4.36
N VAL A 112 -1.26 3.31 4.65
CA VAL A 112 -0.12 3.96 5.31
C VAL A 112 1.10 3.85 4.44
N SER A 113 1.91 4.89 4.40
CA SER A 113 3.18 4.89 3.69
C SER A 113 4.35 5.21 4.60
N TYR A 114 5.44 4.44 4.43
CA TYR A 114 6.70 4.60 5.13
C TYR A 114 7.81 4.94 4.13
N ARG A 115 8.57 6.01 4.41
CA ARG A 115 9.69 6.42 3.56
C ARG A 115 10.84 6.98 4.38
N SER A 116 12.04 6.43 4.19
CA SER A 116 13.23 7.01 4.81
C SER A 116 13.57 8.38 4.22
N MET A 117 13.65 9.40 5.08
CA MET A 117 14.01 10.78 4.72
C MET A 117 15.51 11.06 4.89
N LYS A 118 16.23 10.19 5.60
CA LYS A 118 17.64 10.38 5.95
C LYS A 118 18.60 9.46 5.20
N SER A 119 18.11 8.35 4.63
CA SER A 119 18.97 7.32 4.02
C SER A 119 18.29 6.60 2.87
N VAL A 120 19.08 6.17 1.87
CA VAL A 120 18.62 5.28 0.81
C VAL A 120 18.58 3.80 1.22
N SER A 121 19.11 3.46 2.41
CA SER A 121 19.17 2.09 2.93
C SER A 121 17.79 1.52 3.27
N THR A 122 17.67 0.20 3.18
CA THR A 122 16.53 -0.61 3.63
C THR A 122 16.62 -1.05 5.09
N ASN A 123 17.68 -0.69 5.84
CA ASN A 123 17.87 -1.16 7.22
C ASN A 123 16.73 -0.77 8.18
N TRP A 124 16.02 0.33 7.92
CA TRP A 124 14.86 0.72 8.72
C TRP A 124 13.71 -0.29 8.63
N LEU A 125 13.65 -1.10 7.56
CA LEU A 125 12.68 -2.19 7.42
C LEU A 125 12.94 -3.31 8.43
N LYS A 126 14.20 -3.54 8.85
CA LYS A 126 14.50 -4.48 9.96
C LYS A 126 13.92 -4.00 11.28
N LEU A 127 13.97 -2.68 11.52
CA LEU A 127 13.35 -2.10 12.72
C LEU A 127 11.82 -2.23 12.62
N ALA A 128 11.24 -1.91 11.46
CA ALA A 128 9.81 -2.05 11.22
C ALA A 128 9.32 -3.49 11.46
N ASP A 129 10.05 -4.47 10.92
CA ASP A 129 9.80 -5.90 11.09
C ASP A 129 9.83 -6.34 12.56
N ARG A 130 10.82 -5.88 13.33
CA ARG A 130 10.90 -6.16 14.76
C ARG A 130 9.75 -5.52 15.56
N VAL A 131 9.36 -4.29 15.20
CA VAL A 131 8.22 -3.62 15.87
C VAL A 131 6.92 -4.35 15.59
N MET A 132 6.73 -4.88 14.37
CA MET A 132 5.55 -5.70 14.07
C MET A 132 5.51 -6.99 14.90
N ASN A 133 6.64 -7.70 15.00
CA ASN A 133 6.71 -8.99 15.68
C ASN A 133 6.74 -8.90 17.22
N THR A 134 7.28 -7.80 17.78
CA THR A 134 7.49 -7.62 19.22
C THR A 134 7.21 -6.17 19.66
N PRO A 135 6.00 -5.63 19.43
CA PRO A 135 5.69 -4.22 19.64
C PRO A 135 5.93 -3.75 21.08
N GLU A 136 5.73 -4.61 22.07
CA GLU A 136 5.92 -4.33 23.49
C GLU A 136 7.35 -3.94 23.87
N LEU A 137 8.35 -4.30 23.06
CA LEU A 137 9.76 -3.99 23.31
C LEU A 137 10.15 -2.57 22.89
N PHE A 138 9.25 -1.84 22.22
CA PHE A 138 9.57 -0.54 21.62
C PHE A 138 8.76 0.58 22.28
N ASP A 139 9.49 1.62 22.68
CA ASP A 139 8.91 2.89 23.09
C ASP A 139 8.45 3.69 21.86
N ASP A 140 7.15 3.88 21.74
CA ASP A 140 6.52 4.71 20.71
C ASP A 140 6.04 6.07 21.22
N SER A 141 6.41 6.45 22.45
CA SER A 141 6.15 7.79 22.97
C SER A 141 6.99 8.84 22.23
N ASN A 142 6.47 10.08 22.19
CA ASN A 142 7.14 11.26 21.65
C ASN A 142 7.70 11.05 20.22
N PRO A 143 6.84 10.76 19.22
CA PRO A 143 7.31 10.62 17.85
C PRO A 143 7.93 11.92 17.33
N GLU A 144 8.89 11.80 16.42
CA GLU A 144 9.52 12.95 15.77
C GLU A 144 8.63 13.54 14.66
N ILE A 145 9.05 14.69 14.12
CA ILE A 145 8.37 15.44 13.04
C ILE A 145 8.03 14.61 11.79
N TYR A 146 8.65 13.44 11.64
CA TYR A 146 8.41 12.52 10.52
C TYR A 146 7.10 11.72 10.65
N TYR A 147 6.41 11.75 11.79
CA TYR A 147 5.14 11.07 11.99
C TYR A 147 3.95 12.00 11.76
N HIS A 148 3.04 11.62 10.86
CA HIS A 148 1.80 12.34 10.59
C HIS A 148 0.61 11.40 10.80
N GLU A 149 -0.15 11.63 11.87
CA GLU A 149 -1.29 10.78 12.26
C GLU A 149 -2.60 11.12 11.54
N GLU A 150 -2.74 12.37 11.07
CA GLU A 150 -3.92 12.79 10.32
C GLU A 150 -4.07 11.98 9.04
N ILE A 151 -5.28 11.43 8.86
CA ILE A 151 -5.65 10.72 7.63
C ILE A 151 -6.01 11.76 6.58
N ILE A 152 -5.21 11.82 5.52
CA ILE A 152 -5.46 12.73 4.40
C ILE A 152 -6.41 12.06 3.41
N ASP A 153 -7.56 12.65 3.17
CA ASP A 153 -8.47 12.18 2.11
C ASP A 153 -7.91 12.53 0.74
N SER A 154 -7.84 11.54 -0.16
CA SER A 154 -7.36 11.78 -1.51
C SER A 154 -8.46 12.32 -2.43
N TYR A 155 -8.08 13.22 -3.35
CA TYR A 155 -9.05 13.84 -4.26
C TYR A 155 -9.67 12.81 -5.19
N LYS A 156 -10.96 12.53 -4.99
CA LYS A 156 -11.74 11.63 -5.84
C LYS A 156 -12.05 12.29 -7.20
N PRO A 157 -11.62 11.70 -8.33
CA PRO A 157 -11.90 12.26 -9.65
C PRO A 157 -13.39 12.40 -9.93
N PHE A 158 -13.75 13.43 -10.70
CA PHE A 158 -15.14 13.68 -11.09
C PHE A 158 -15.76 12.45 -11.78
N GLY A 159 -16.94 12.06 -11.30
CA GLY A 159 -17.70 10.93 -11.85
C GLY A 159 -17.03 9.57 -11.67
N PHE A 160 -16.03 9.43 -10.78
CA PHE A 160 -15.30 8.17 -10.58
C PHE A 160 -16.23 6.97 -10.35
N ASP A 161 -17.23 7.10 -9.45
CA ASP A 161 -18.15 5.98 -9.17
C ASP A 161 -19.01 5.63 -10.38
N PHE A 162 -19.48 6.63 -11.11
CA PHE A 162 -20.25 6.41 -12.32
C PHE A 162 -19.41 5.70 -13.39
N LYS A 163 -18.18 6.17 -13.61
CA LYS A 163 -17.21 5.55 -14.54
C LYS A 163 -16.90 4.11 -14.15
N LYS A 164 -16.71 3.83 -12.86
CA LYS A 164 -16.47 2.48 -12.33
C LYS A 164 -17.65 1.56 -12.58
N LYS A 165 -18.87 2.02 -12.27
CA LYS A 165 -20.11 1.27 -12.54
C LYS A 165 -20.29 1.01 -14.05
N LEU A 166 -19.99 2.01 -14.90
CA LEU A 166 -20.08 1.90 -16.36
C LEU A 166 -19.08 0.88 -16.91
N LEU A 167 -17.84 0.88 -16.39
CA LEU A 167 -16.83 -0.11 -16.76
C LEU A 167 -17.29 -1.54 -16.43
N SER A 168 -17.82 -1.77 -15.22
CA SER A 168 -18.38 -3.08 -14.84
C SER A 168 -19.52 -3.53 -15.76
N TYR A 169 -20.42 -2.61 -16.14
CA TYR A 169 -21.48 -2.90 -17.10
C TYR A 169 -20.93 -3.30 -18.48
N LEU A 170 -19.98 -2.53 -19.02
CA LEU A 170 -19.39 -2.80 -20.34
C LEU A 170 -18.62 -4.13 -20.40
N ARG A 171 -18.02 -4.55 -19.27
CA ARG A 171 -17.36 -5.85 -19.08
C ARG A 171 -18.34 -6.99 -18.80
N GLY A 172 -19.63 -6.72 -18.58
CA GLY A 172 -20.64 -7.73 -18.28
C GLY A 172 -20.61 -8.27 -16.84
N THR A 173 -19.79 -7.68 -15.96
CA THR A 173 -19.79 -8.02 -14.52
C THR A 173 -20.95 -7.38 -13.76
N ARG A 174 -21.68 -6.46 -14.41
CA ARG A 174 -22.93 -5.88 -13.92
C ARG A 174 -24.00 -5.97 -15.01
N LYS A 175 -25.22 -6.36 -14.63
CA LYS A 175 -26.35 -6.56 -15.56
C LYS A 175 -27.06 -5.26 -15.99
N GLU A 176 -26.94 -4.19 -15.21
CA GLU A 176 -27.68 -2.95 -15.42
C GLU A 176 -26.75 -1.75 -15.63
N LEU A 177 -27.18 -0.83 -16.50
CA LEU A 177 -26.52 0.45 -16.70
C LEU A 177 -26.57 1.28 -15.41
N PRO A 178 -25.53 2.07 -15.11
CA PRO A 178 -25.54 2.92 -13.93
C PRO A 178 -26.60 4.02 -14.09
N SER A 179 -27.53 4.12 -13.12
CA SER A 179 -28.38 5.30 -12.98
C SER A 179 -27.54 6.50 -12.51
N ARG A 180 -27.95 7.71 -12.90
CA ARG A 180 -27.39 8.97 -12.40
C ARG A 180 -27.65 9.13 -10.91
#